data_AF-Q14N66-F1
#
_entry.id   AF-Q14N66-F1
#
_cell.length_a   1.000
_cell.length_b   1.000
_cell.length_c   1.000
_cell.angle_alpha   90.00
_cell.angle_beta   90.00
_cell.angle_gamma   90.00
#
_symmetry.space_group_name_H-M   'P 1'
#
loop_
_entity.id
_entity.type
_entity.pdbx_description
1 polymer ?
#
loop_
_entity_poly.entity_id
_entity_poly.type
_entity_poly.pdbx_seq_one_letter_code
_entity_poly.pdbx_strand_id
1 'polypeptide(L)' 'MPTGTGKTMVVAFDYKNQVKNNNYPSLLFIAHQKEIIEQAQRTFQNVLGDLNFGFIFSGTNKEIENNLHIFATIWTIWI' A
#
# COMPACT_ATOMS: atom_id res chain seq x y z
N MET A 1 -9.41 -17.32 -4.39
CA MET A 1 -10.12 -16.77 -3.21
C MET A 1 -10.57 -15.35 -3.55
N PRO A 2 -11.84 -14.98 -3.42
CA PRO A 2 -12.34 -13.69 -3.90
C PRO A 2 -11.81 -12.53 -3.06
N THR A 3 -11.58 -11.41 -3.73
CA THR A 3 -11.38 -10.08 -3.15
C THR A 3 -12.63 -9.70 -2.34
N GLY A 4 -12.46 -9.33 -1.05
CA GLY A 4 -13.56 -8.91 -0.18
C GLY A 4 -13.65 -9.56 1.21
N THR A 5 -12.89 -10.62 1.50
CA THR A 5 -12.98 -11.32 2.81
C THR A 5 -12.09 -10.73 3.91
N GLY A 6 -11.78 -9.42 3.88
CA GLY A 6 -11.06 -8.74 4.96
C GLY A 6 -9.55 -8.99 5.07
N LYS A 7 -8.90 -9.73 4.16
CA LYS A 7 -7.44 -9.98 4.23
C LYS A 7 -6.62 -8.69 4.25
N THR A 8 -6.94 -7.76 3.36
CA THR A 8 -6.30 -6.44 3.31
C THR A 8 -6.55 -5.62 4.57
N MET A 9 -7.73 -5.75 5.17
CA MET A 9 -8.08 -5.07 6.41
C MET A 9 -7.25 -5.61 7.58
N VAL A 10 -7.11 -6.94 7.70
CA VAL A 10 -6.23 -7.57 8.71
C VAL A 10 -4.78 -7.10 8.54
N VAL A 11 -4.26 -7.06 7.31
CA VAL A 11 -2.89 -6.59 7.05
C VAL A 11 -2.73 -5.10 7.39
N ALA A 12 -3.71 -4.25 7.07
CA ALA A 12 -3.65 -2.83 7.41
C ALA A 12 -3.67 -2.59 8.93
N PHE A 13 -4.48 -3.37 9.67
CA PHE A 13 -4.48 -3.32 11.14
C PHE A 13 -3.18 -3.83 11.74
N ASP A 14 -2.62 -4.91 11.20
CA ASP A 14 -1.33 -5.43 11.63
C ASP A 14 -0.22 -4.40 11.40
N TYR A 15 -0.18 -3.78 10.22
CA TYR A 15 0.74 -2.70 9.91
C TYR A 15 0.61 -1.52 10.90
N LYS A 16 -0.63 -1.10 11.21
CA LYS A 16 -0.89 -0.06 12.21
C LYS A 16 -0.31 -0.41 13.59
N ASN A 17 -0.39 -1.66 14.01
CA ASN A 17 0.18 -2.11 15.29
C ASN A 17 1.72 -2.09 15.30
N GLN A 18 2.35 -2.14 14.13
CA GLN A 18 3.81 -2.03 13.99
C GLN A 18 4.30 -0.57 14.01
N VAL A 19 3.42 0.40 13.77
CA VAL A 19 3.73 1.84 13.89
C VAL A 19 3.98 2.17 15.36
N LYS A 20 5.19 2.61 15.69
CA LYS A 20 5.60 2.98 17.06
C LYS A 20 6.20 4.36 17.07
N ASN A 21 5.79 5.23 18.01
CA ASN A 21 6.32 6.59 18.15
C ASN A 21 6.30 7.40 16.83
N ASN A 22 5.23 7.27 16.03
CA ASN A 22 5.11 7.85 14.69
C ASN A 22 6.19 7.41 13.67
N ASN A 23 6.92 6.33 13.97
CA ASN A 23 7.80 5.68 13.01
C ASN A 23 7.00 4.66 12.19
N TYR A 24 6.89 4.92 10.89
CA TYR A 24 6.20 4.05 9.95
C TYR A 24 7.22 3.11 9.28
N PRO A 25 7.10 1.78 9.43
CA PRO A 25 7.98 0.84 8.74
C PRO A 25 7.73 0.89 7.22
N SER A 26 8.73 0.58 6.41
CA SER A 26 8.53 0.55 4.96
C SER A 26 7.46 -0.46 4.55
N LEU A 27 6.67 -0.12 3.54
CA LEU A 27 5.56 -0.92 3.04
C LEU A 27 5.69 -1.07 1.52
N LEU A 28 5.63 -2.30 1.02
CA LEU A 28 5.48 -2.60 -0.40
C LEU A 28 4.28 -3.53 -0.60
N PHE A 29 3.22 -3.01 -1.21
CA PHE A 29 2.02 -3.76 -1.54
C PHE A 29 1.97 -4.02 -3.05
N ILE A 30 1.91 -5.29 -3.45
CA ILE A 30 1.94 -5.71 -4.86
C ILE A 30 0.66 -6.47 -5.21
N ALA A 31 0.03 -6.10 -6.33
CA ALA A 31 -1.12 -6.83 -6.88
C ALA A 31 -1.09 -6.81 -8.41
N HIS A 32 -1.89 -7.68 -9.05
CA HIS A 32 -1.95 -7.72 -10.51
C HIS A 32 -2.88 -6.65 -11.12
N GLN A 33 -3.92 -6.25 -10.40
CA GLN A 33 -4.94 -5.33 -10.89
C GLN A 33 -4.83 -3.98 -10.20
N LYS A 34 -4.97 -2.89 -10.96
CA LYS A 34 -4.91 -1.52 -10.45
C LYS A 34 -6.03 -1.25 -9.44
N GLU A 35 -7.22 -1.81 -9.66
CA GLU A 35 -8.35 -1.68 -8.75
C GLU A 35 -8.03 -2.27 -7.37
N ILE A 36 -7.28 -3.38 -7.31
CA ILE A 36 -6.84 -3.99 -6.03
C ILE A 36 -5.84 -3.07 -5.33
N ILE A 37 -4.93 -2.44 -6.07
CA ILE A 37 -3.97 -1.47 -5.54
C ILE A 37 -4.69 -0.27 -4.93
N GLU A 38 -5.64 0.33 -5.65
CA GLU A 38 -6.40 1.48 -5.17
C GLU A 38 -7.27 1.12 -3.95
N GLN A 39 -7.94 -0.04 -3.97
CA GLN A 39 -8.71 -0.52 -2.83
C GLN A 39 -7.83 -0.79 -1.60
N ALA A 40 -6.63 -1.33 -1.80
CA ALA A 40 -5.68 -1.54 -0.73
C ALA A 40 -5.19 -0.21 -0.14
N GLN A 41 -4.75 0.74 -0.96
CA GLN A 41 -4.32 2.06 -0.49
C GLN A 41 -5.42 2.73 0.34
N ARG A 42 -6.65 2.77 -0.15
CA ARG A 42 -7.81 3.32 0.60
C ARG A 42 -8.03 2.60 1.93
N THR A 43 -7.84 1.28 1.96
CA THR A 43 -7.97 0.51 3.20
C THR A 43 -6.91 0.92 4.22
N PHE A 44 -5.66 1.09 3.81
CA PHE A 44 -4.58 1.55 4.67
C PHE A 44 -4.82 2.99 5.15
N GLN A 45 -5.21 3.90 4.26
CA GLN A 45 -5.55 5.29 4.61
C GLN A 45 -6.64 5.36 5.66
N ASN A 46 -7.72 4.58 5.50
CA ASN A 46 -8.82 4.52 6.46
C ASN A 46 -8.39 3.95 7.82
N VAL A 47 -7.59 2.88 7.83
CA VAL A 47 -7.14 2.24 9.08
C VAL A 47 -6.15 3.12 9.84
N LEU A 48 -5.24 3.79 9.13
CA LEU A 48 -4.24 4.68 9.72
C LEU A 48 -4.80 6.06 10.07
N GLY A 49 -5.91 6.47 9.44
CA GLY A 49 -6.46 7.82 9.58
C GLY A 49 -5.63 8.87 8.85
N ASP A 50 -4.89 8.47 7.80
CA ASP A 50 -4.02 9.33 7.01
C ASP A 50 -4.37 9.18 5.52
N LEU A 51 -5.02 10.19 4.94
CA LEU A 51 -5.44 10.22 3.53
C LEU A 51 -4.27 10.36 2.55
N ASN A 52 -3.09 10.77 3.02
CA ASN A 52 -1.89 10.91 2.20
C ASN A 52 -1.01 9.65 2.28
N PHE A 53 -1.43 8.62 3.01
CA PHE A 53 -0.63 7.42 3.18
C PHE A 53 -0.51 6.62 1.88
N GLY A 54 0.74 6.30 1.52
CA GLY A 54 1.07 5.43 0.41
C GLY A 54 1.14 6.14 -0.94
N PHE A 55 2.08 5.72 -1.77
CA PHE A 55 2.23 6.16 -3.15
C PHE A 55 1.87 5.02 -4.12
N ILE A 56 1.02 5.29 -5.12
CA ILE A 56 0.74 4.31 -6.18
C ILE A 56 1.81 4.47 -7.27
N PHE A 57 2.66 3.45 -7.41
CA PHE A 57 3.68 3.42 -8.43
C PHE A 57 3.09 3.13 -9.82
N SER A 58 3.37 4.03 -10.76
CA SER A 58 2.78 4.01 -12.11
C SER A 58 3.78 3.68 -13.25
N GLY A 59 5.06 3.44 -12.95
CA GLY A 59 6.05 2.92 -13.93
C GLY A 59 7.24 3.82 -14.22
N THR A 60 7.38 4.90 -13.47
CA THR A 60 8.47 5.89 -13.63
C THR A 60 9.37 5.85 -12.41
N ASN A 61 10.57 5.25 -12.55
CA ASN A 61 11.55 5.05 -11.46
C ASN A 61 11.85 6.29 -10.59
N LYS A 62 11.69 7.49 -11.14
CA LYS A 62 11.89 8.76 -10.46
C LYS A 62 10.94 9.00 -9.27
N GLU A 63 9.86 8.23 -9.17
CA GLU A 63 8.85 8.36 -8.11
C GLU A 63 9.15 7.49 -6.87
N ILE A 64 10.07 6.52 -6.96
CA ILE A 64 10.36 5.59 -5.87
C ILE A 64 11.33 6.17 -4.84
N GLU A 65 12.26 7.04 -5.26
CA GLU A 65 13.43 7.45 -4.46
C GLU A 65 13.09 8.11 -3.11
N ASN A 66 11.88 8.63 -2.93
CA ASN A 66 11.45 9.30 -1.69
C ASN A 66 10.22 8.68 -1.02
N ASN A 67 9.72 7.53 -1.50
CA ASN A 67 8.50 6.93 -0.97
C ASN A 67 8.78 5.63 -0.21
N LEU A 68 8.58 5.66 1.11
CA LEU A 68 8.74 4.49 1.98
C LEU A 68 7.53 3.53 1.94
N HIS A 69 6.39 3.99 1.42
CA HIS A 69 5.14 3.24 1.36
C HIS A 69 4.65 3.18 -0.08
N ILE A 70 4.84 2.04 -0.74
CA ILE A 70 4.63 1.87 -2.17
C ILE A 70 3.53 0.84 -2.41
N PHE A 71 2.60 1.18 -3.30
CA PHE A 71 1.59 0.29 -3.83
C PHE A 71 1.81 0.16 -5.34
N ALA A 72 2.14 -1.03 -5.84
CA ALA A 72 2.58 -1.21 -7.22
C ALA A 72 1.89 -2.40 -7.90
N THR A 73 1.61 -2.29 -9.20
CA THR A 73 1.17 -3.47 -9.95
C THR A 73 2.38 -4.33 -10.35
N ILE A 74 2.18 -5.65 -10.50
CA ILE A 74 3.26 -6.56 -10.95
C ILE A 74 3.90 -6.06 -12.25
N TRP A 75 3.10 -5.56 -13.20
CA TRP A 75 3.55 -5.06 -14.49
C TRP A 75 4.47 -3.85 -14.38
N THR A 76 4.22 -3.02 -13.38
CA THR A 76 4.98 -1.80 -13.14
C THR A 76 6.39 -2.09 -12.62
N ILE A 77 6.60 -3.22 -11.95
CA ILE A 77 7.91 -3.59 -11.36
C ILE A 77 8.92 -4.06 -12.43
N TRP A 78 8.44 -4.44 -13.63
CA TRP A 78 9.30 -4.92 -14.72
C TRP A 78 9.73 -3.82 -15.70
N ILE A 79 9.30 -2.58 -15.48
CA ILE A 79 9.61 -1.39 -16.29
C ILE A 79 10.68 -0.57 -15.58
#